data_AF-A0A930HS61-F1
#
_entry.id   AF-A0A930HS61-F1
#
_cell.length_a   1.000
_cell.length_b   1.000
_cell.length_c   1.000
_cell.angle_alpha   90.00
_cell.angle_beta   90.00
_cell.angle_gamma   90.00
#
_symmetry.space_group_name_H-M   'P 1'
#
loop_
_entity.id
_entity.type
_entity.pdbx_description
1 polymer ?
#
loop_
_entity_poly.entity_id
_entity_poly.type
_entity_poly.pdbx_seq_one_letter_code
_entity_poly.pdbx_strand_id
1 'polypeptide(L)'
;MTSLSASQYALLQHRLSTYTGVNVAHSSARTYWTLNAGYSHTAIASGNTDYYALRNAGGSLSETSSTLDMTNRSDFFMGGLSLNISPAKETNIGFVSNLKVSAVKFDYASEGLIHKESGIVRLNTPYTSQIDSRPYKSTSSLYYNGKIGTTSVNVTDEILLGSATKSSVYDEVGTSASVKTLGTQRYAMNSLMLSFQTPIKGVKLGYGAEVTMSFNRNELQKTEQGIATDVSGSTVKNGQPLLSSFFDVRAQWLGLAWYAGLRYEYESSSYTQGGVLMARQKPSPHFLSPSISLSYSGEDLRATLSYRKSLNRPAYSSLNNFTLIENQYVYQQGNPFLLNETNDAL
;
A
#
# COMPACT_ATOMS: atom_id res chain seq x y z
N MET A 1 15.36 -7.70 -30.47
CA MET A 1 14.84 -6.81 -29.42
C MET A 1 14.97 -5.38 -29.90
N THR A 2 13.89 -4.78 -30.38
CA THR A 2 13.84 -3.36 -30.72
C THR A 2 13.66 -2.58 -29.43
N SER A 3 14.69 -1.87 -28.97
CA SER A 3 14.54 -0.90 -27.90
C SER A 3 13.76 0.30 -28.43
N LEU A 4 12.60 0.56 -27.83
CA LEU A 4 11.82 1.75 -28.14
C LEU A 4 12.47 2.96 -27.46
N SER A 5 12.58 4.06 -28.22
CA SER A 5 13.11 5.33 -27.70
C SER A 5 12.17 5.94 -26.65
N ALA A 6 12.71 6.74 -25.72
CA ALA A 6 11.93 7.40 -24.66
C ALA A 6 10.73 8.23 -25.19
N SER A 7 10.87 8.80 -26.40
CA SER A 7 9.80 9.50 -27.13
C SER A 7 8.67 8.60 -27.60
N GLN A 8 8.96 7.37 -28.03
CA GLN A 8 7.94 6.38 -28.38
C GLN A 8 7.21 5.85 -27.14
N TYR A 9 7.90 5.77 -26.00
CA TYR A 9 7.31 5.38 -24.72
C TYR A 9 6.31 6.43 -24.21
N ALA A 10 6.65 7.72 -24.30
CA ALA A 10 5.76 8.82 -23.93
C ALA A 10 4.52 8.91 -24.83
N LEU A 11 4.68 8.68 -26.14
CA LEU A 11 3.56 8.62 -27.10
C LEU A 11 2.64 7.40 -26.86
N LEU A 12 3.19 6.24 -26.49
CA LEU A 12 2.42 5.06 -26.10
C LEU A 12 1.65 5.30 -24.80
N GLN A 13 2.29 5.93 -23.80
CA GLN A 13 1.61 6.35 -22.58
C GLN A 13 0.47 7.33 -22.86
N HIS A 14 0.67 8.33 -23.73
CA HIS A 14 -0.40 9.27 -24.12
C HIS A 14 -1.57 8.62 -24.88
N ARG A 15 -1.37 7.46 -25.54
CA ARG A 15 -2.46 6.70 -26.18
C ARG A 15 -3.26 5.85 -25.19
N LEU A 16 -2.66 5.44 -24.08
CA LEU A 16 -3.26 4.52 -23.10
C LEU A 16 -3.76 5.23 -21.85
N SER A 17 -3.22 6.42 -21.55
CA SER A 17 -3.58 7.25 -20.41
C SER A 17 -3.38 8.74 -20.71
N THR A 18 -4.34 9.57 -20.34
CA THR A 18 -4.24 11.03 -20.41
C THR A 18 -4.14 11.59 -19.01
N TYR A 19 -3.16 12.46 -18.75
CA TYR A 19 -3.02 13.19 -17.49
C TYR A 19 -3.11 14.70 -17.73
N THR A 20 -3.77 15.42 -16.83
CA THR A 20 -3.82 16.89 -16.81
C THR A 20 -3.72 17.33 -15.35
N GLY A 21 -2.92 18.36 -15.09
CA GLY A 21 -2.76 18.87 -13.74
C GLY A 21 -2.38 20.34 -13.69
N VAL A 22 -2.58 20.92 -12.53
CA VAL A 22 -2.21 22.28 -12.16
C VAL A 22 -1.33 22.21 -10.93
N ASN A 23 -0.32 23.07 -10.89
CA ASN A 23 0.49 23.32 -9.72
C ASN A 23 0.62 24.84 -9.56
N VAL A 24 0.32 25.32 -8.36
CA VAL A 24 0.51 26.72 -7.96
C VAL A 24 1.39 26.71 -6.73
N ALA A 25 2.45 27.50 -6.77
CA ALA A 25 3.35 27.69 -5.64
C ALA A 25 3.48 29.19 -5.36
N HIS A 26 3.57 29.52 -4.07
CA HIS A 26 3.87 30.87 -3.63
C HIS A 26 4.88 30.82 -2.50
N SER A 27 5.82 31.75 -2.55
CA SER A 27 6.86 31.90 -1.55
C SER A 27 7.00 33.37 -1.16
N SER A 28 7.19 33.60 0.13
CA SER A 28 7.57 34.87 0.73
C SER A 28 8.70 34.65 1.73
N ALA A 29 9.18 35.71 2.36
CA ALA A 29 10.23 35.62 3.39
C ALA A 29 9.88 34.71 4.59
N ARG A 30 8.58 34.48 4.85
CA ARG A 30 8.12 33.71 6.02
C ARG A 30 7.09 32.64 5.71
N THR A 31 6.61 32.55 4.48
CA THR A 31 5.57 31.59 4.11
C THR A 31 5.93 30.93 2.81
N TYR A 32 5.67 29.64 2.73
CA TYR A 32 5.73 28.88 1.50
C TYR A 32 4.49 28.00 1.43
N TRP A 33 3.80 28.01 0.31
CA TRP A 33 2.73 27.06 0.10
C TRP A 33 2.68 26.60 -1.35
N THR A 34 2.20 25.37 -1.53
CA THR A 34 1.96 24.77 -2.83
C THR A 34 0.60 24.11 -2.83
N LEU A 35 -0.16 24.33 -3.89
CA LEU A 35 -1.37 23.60 -4.21
C LEU A 35 -1.15 22.87 -5.53
N ASN A 36 -1.40 21.57 -5.56
CA ASN A 36 -1.42 20.81 -6.79
C ASN A 36 -2.72 20.00 -6.90
N ALA A 37 -3.15 19.81 -8.13
CA ALA A 37 -4.27 18.96 -8.47
C ALA A 37 -3.98 18.33 -9.83
N GLY A 38 -4.33 17.05 -9.97
CA GLY A 38 -4.13 16.28 -11.18
C GLY A 38 -5.28 15.31 -11.38
N TYR A 39 -5.64 15.13 -12.63
CA TYR A 39 -6.58 14.13 -13.08
C TYR A 39 -5.90 13.27 -14.14
N SER A 40 -6.07 11.96 -14.05
CA SER A 40 -5.73 11.04 -15.12
C SER A 40 -6.88 10.13 -15.45
N HIS A 41 -7.00 9.83 -16.73
CA HIS A 41 -7.90 8.85 -17.28
C HIS A 41 -7.08 7.80 -18.03
N THR A 42 -7.44 6.53 -17.88
CA THR A 42 -6.80 5.39 -18.54
C THR A 42 -7.88 4.53 -19.17
N ALA A 43 -7.70 4.20 -20.44
CA ALA A 43 -8.56 3.28 -21.18
C ALA A 43 -7.67 2.32 -21.97
N ILE A 44 -7.73 1.03 -21.61
CA ILE A 44 -6.89 0.00 -22.21
C ILE A 44 -7.78 -1.20 -22.53
N ALA A 45 -7.59 -1.79 -23.70
CA ALA A 45 -8.13 -3.09 -24.05
C ALA A 45 -6.96 -4.04 -24.35
N SER A 46 -7.04 -5.27 -23.88
CA SER A 46 -6.02 -6.30 -24.08
C SER A 46 -6.68 -7.68 -24.12
N GLY A 47 -6.21 -8.55 -25.00
CA GLY A 47 -6.61 -9.96 -25.05
C GLY A 47 -5.42 -10.87 -24.81
N ASN A 48 -5.65 -12.02 -24.18
CA ASN A 48 -4.69 -13.10 -24.10
C ASN A 48 -5.33 -14.42 -24.57
N THR A 49 -4.55 -15.24 -25.26
CA THR A 49 -4.95 -16.59 -25.65
C THR A 49 -3.85 -17.56 -25.25
N ASP A 50 -4.21 -18.53 -24.40
CA ASP A 50 -3.34 -19.62 -24.01
C ASP A 50 -3.80 -20.91 -24.70
N TYR A 51 -2.85 -21.73 -25.16
CA TYR A 51 -3.11 -23.02 -25.79
C TYR A 51 -2.10 -24.07 -25.32
N TYR A 52 -2.61 -25.21 -24.89
CA TYR A 52 -1.84 -26.37 -24.45
C TYR A 52 -2.35 -27.62 -25.16
N ALA A 53 -1.42 -28.46 -25.62
CA ALA A 53 -1.77 -29.75 -26.23
C ALA A 53 -0.85 -30.85 -25.72
N LEU A 54 -1.44 -31.99 -25.40
CA LEU A 54 -0.76 -33.19 -24.94
C LEU A 54 -1.21 -34.38 -25.78
N ARG A 55 -0.28 -35.26 -26.12
CA ARG A 55 -0.60 -36.57 -26.70
C ARG A 55 -0.65 -37.61 -25.59
N ASN A 56 -1.77 -38.31 -25.50
CA ASN A 56 -1.93 -39.43 -24.57
C ASN A 56 -1.15 -40.65 -25.09
N ALA A 57 -0.88 -41.61 -24.19
CA ALA A 57 -0.14 -42.85 -24.52
C ALA A 57 -0.78 -43.67 -25.67
N GLY A 58 -2.09 -43.52 -25.89
CA GLY A 58 -2.82 -44.13 -27.02
C GLY A 58 -2.79 -43.32 -28.33
N GLY A 59 -2.00 -42.26 -28.41
CA GLY A 59 -1.86 -41.41 -29.60
C GLY A 59 -2.95 -40.34 -29.80
N SER A 60 -4.00 -40.35 -28.97
CA SER A 60 -5.05 -39.33 -29.00
C SER A 60 -4.54 -37.96 -28.51
N LEU A 61 -5.01 -36.90 -29.17
CA LEU A 61 -4.65 -35.52 -28.84
C LEU A 61 -5.66 -34.97 -27.82
N SER A 62 -5.13 -34.36 -26.76
CA SER A 62 -5.88 -33.62 -25.75
C SER A 62 -5.43 -32.17 -25.82
N GLU A 63 -6.37 -31.26 -26.03
CA GLU A 63 -6.10 -29.83 -26.25
C GLU A 63 -6.91 -29.00 -25.27
N THR A 64 -6.29 -27.97 -24.71
CA THR A 64 -6.95 -27.00 -23.84
C THR A 64 -6.58 -25.60 -24.32
N SER A 65 -7.58 -24.77 -24.61
CA SER A 65 -7.39 -23.37 -24.95
C SER A 65 -8.21 -22.46 -24.06
N SER A 66 -7.72 -21.25 -23.84
CA SER A 66 -8.45 -20.20 -23.11
C SER A 66 -8.18 -18.85 -23.77
N THR A 67 -9.23 -18.12 -24.12
CA THR A 67 -9.14 -16.74 -24.62
C THR A 67 -9.83 -15.81 -23.63
N LEU A 68 -9.14 -14.76 -23.21
CA LEU A 68 -9.65 -13.75 -22.28
C LEU A 68 -9.37 -12.35 -22.81
N ASP A 69 -10.43 -11.58 -23.02
CA ASP A 69 -10.37 -10.16 -23.28
C ASP A 69 -10.63 -9.37 -22.00
N MET A 70 -9.84 -8.32 -21.80
CA MET A 70 -9.93 -7.40 -20.67
C MET A 70 -9.99 -5.97 -21.17
N THR A 71 -10.96 -5.20 -20.69
CA THR A 71 -11.02 -3.75 -20.83
C THR A 71 -10.87 -3.08 -19.46
N ASN A 72 -9.89 -2.18 -19.33
CA ASN A 72 -9.70 -1.33 -18.16
C ASN A 72 -10.15 0.10 -18.48
N ARG A 73 -11.00 0.66 -17.62
CA ARG A 73 -11.32 2.09 -17.57
C ARG A 73 -11.06 2.60 -16.17
N SER A 74 -10.12 3.52 -16.03
CA SER A 74 -9.73 4.04 -14.73
C SER A 74 -9.60 5.56 -14.73
N ASP A 75 -10.14 6.19 -13.70
CA ASP A 75 -10.00 7.61 -13.40
C ASP A 75 -9.28 7.78 -12.07
N PHE A 76 -8.31 8.70 -12.03
CA PHE A 76 -7.59 9.04 -10.80
C PHE A 76 -7.56 10.55 -10.65
N PHE A 77 -8.09 11.03 -9.53
CA PHE A 77 -7.87 12.39 -9.06
C PHE A 77 -6.83 12.36 -7.94
N MET A 78 -5.85 13.25 -8.02
CA MET A 78 -4.81 13.44 -7.02
C MET A 78 -4.71 14.92 -6.69
N GLY A 79 -4.61 15.25 -5.41
CA GLY A 79 -4.45 16.63 -4.97
C GLY A 79 -3.51 16.71 -3.78
N GLY A 80 -2.84 17.85 -3.65
CA GLY A 80 -1.86 18.08 -2.61
C GLY A 80 -1.84 19.54 -2.18
N LEU A 81 -1.82 19.76 -0.87
CA LEU A 81 -1.60 21.06 -0.26
C LEU A 81 -0.36 20.95 0.62
N SER A 82 0.55 21.92 0.52
CA SER A 82 1.64 22.08 1.47
C SER A 82 1.69 23.53 1.91
N LEU A 83 1.86 23.75 3.20
CA LEU A 83 2.00 25.05 3.82
C LEU A 83 3.16 24.97 4.81
N ASN A 84 4.06 25.94 4.78
CA ASN A 84 5.11 26.13 5.75
C ASN A 84 5.16 27.61 6.13
N ILE A 85 5.19 27.88 7.42
CA ILE A 85 5.29 29.22 7.98
C ILE A 85 6.52 29.24 8.89
N SER A 86 7.29 30.31 8.81
CA SER A 86 8.47 30.58 9.63
C SER A 86 8.26 31.83 10.48
N PRO A 87 7.54 31.73 11.64
CA PRO A 87 7.26 32.88 12.50
C PRO A 87 8.54 33.53 13.05
N ALA A 88 9.61 32.74 13.20
CA ALA A 88 10.92 33.19 13.64
C ALA A 88 12.04 32.44 12.88
N LYS A 89 13.28 32.92 12.98
CA LYS A 89 14.44 32.40 12.23
C LYS A 89 14.70 30.90 12.43
N GLU A 90 14.30 30.35 13.58
CA GLU A 90 14.52 28.94 13.94
C GLU A 90 13.22 28.23 14.31
N THR A 91 12.08 28.74 13.86
CA THR A 91 10.77 28.17 14.14
C THR A 91 10.03 27.97 12.84
N ASN A 92 9.64 26.74 12.55
CA ASN A 92 8.85 26.38 11.38
C ASN A 92 7.63 25.59 11.82
N ILE A 93 6.47 25.96 11.30
CA ILE A 93 5.23 25.21 11.41
C ILE A 93 4.79 24.89 10.01
N GLY A 94 4.51 23.63 9.72
CA GLY A 94 4.00 23.27 8.41
C GLY A 94 2.98 22.17 8.44
N PHE A 95 2.23 22.12 7.35
CA PHE A 95 1.15 21.20 7.11
C PHE A 95 1.27 20.70 5.68
N VAL A 96 1.25 19.40 5.49
CA VAL A 96 1.24 18.76 4.17
C VAL A 96 0.06 17.83 4.13
N SER A 97 -0.78 17.89 3.10
CA SER A 97 -1.87 16.96 2.90
C SER A 97 -1.91 16.52 1.45
N ASN A 98 -2.12 15.22 1.25
CA ASN A 98 -2.29 14.61 -0.06
C ASN A 98 -3.58 13.80 -0.06
N LEU A 99 -4.26 13.82 -1.20
CA LEU A 99 -5.50 13.11 -1.46
C LEU A 99 -5.37 12.35 -2.78
N LYS A 100 -5.87 11.12 -2.80
CA LYS A 100 -6.07 10.34 -4.01
C LYS A 100 -7.46 9.72 -3.99
N VAL A 101 -8.24 9.97 -5.03
CA VAL A 101 -9.54 9.36 -5.28
C VAL A 101 -9.45 8.64 -6.61
N SER A 102 -9.86 7.39 -6.67
CA SER A 102 -9.83 6.62 -7.92
C SER A 102 -11.16 5.95 -8.18
N ALA A 103 -11.45 5.76 -9.46
CA ALA A 103 -12.50 4.89 -9.95
C ALA A 103 -11.89 3.96 -10.97
N VAL A 104 -11.90 2.66 -10.68
CA VAL A 104 -11.22 1.65 -11.49
C VAL A 104 -12.25 0.61 -11.88
N LYS A 105 -12.40 0.38 -13.17
CA LYS A 105 -13.32 -0.61 -13.71
C LYS A 105 -12.59 -1.54 -14.67
N PHE A 106 -12.68 -2.84 -14.41
CA PHE A 106 -12.24 -3.88 -15.33
C PHE A 106 -13.46 -4.66 -15.79
N ASP A 107 -13.55 -4.90 -17.09
CA ASP A 107 -14.52 -5.79 -17.71
C ASP A 107 -13.75 -6.91 -18.41
N TYR A 108 -14.15 -8.15 -18.15
CA TYR A 108 -13.55 -9.36 -18.67
C TYR A 108 -14.59 -10.13 -19.48
N ALA A 109 -14.19 -10.61 -20.65
CA ALA A 109 -14.96 -11.52 -21.47
C ALA A 109 -14.09 -12.71 -21.83
N SER A 110 -14.49 -13.90 -21.39
CA SER A 110 -13.78 -15.15 -21.66
C SER A 110 -14.59 -16.01 -22.61
N GLU A 111 -13.95 -16.50 -23.67
CA GLU A 111 -14.53 -17.56 -24.53
C GLU A 111 -14.60 -18.91 -23.80
N GLY A 112 -14.02 -18.98 -22.60
CA GLY A 112 -14.04 -20.14 -21.71
C GLY A 112 -12.79 -21.00 -21.79
N LEU A 113 -12.64 -21.88 -20.80
CA LEU A 113 -11.65 -22.95 -20.87
C LEU A 113 -12.24 -24.05 -21.77
N ILE A 114 -11.77 -24.11 -23.01
CA ILE A 114 -12.24 -25.08 -24.00
C ILE A 114 -11.31 -26.29 -23.94
N HIS A 115 -11.83 -27.43 -23.50
CA HIS A 115 -11.11 -28.70 -23.54
C HIS A 115 -11.63 -29.57 -24.68
N LYS A 116 -10.71 -30.07 -25.51
CA LYS A 116 -11.01 -30.98 -26.62
C LYS A 116 -10.24 -32.28 -26.47
N GLU A 117 -10.92 -33.38 -26.79
CA GLU A 117 -10.30 -34.69 -26.97
C GLU A 117 -10.53 -35.15 -28.39
N SER A 118 -9.43 -35.38 -29.13
CA SER A 118 -9.47 -35.81 -30.53
C SER A 118 -10.41 -34.93 -31.40
N GLY A 119 -10.37 -33.61 -31.16
CA GLY A 119 -11.19 -32.62 -31.85
C GLY A 119 -12.62 -32.43 -31.30
N ILE A 120 -13.08 -33.25 -30.35
CA ILE A 120 -14.42 -33.15 -29.74
C ILE A 120 -14.34 -32.28 -28.49
N VAL A 121 -15.13 -31.21 -28.42
CA VAL A 121 -15.25 -30.37 -27.22
C VAL A 121 -15.91 -31.18 -26.10
N ARG A 122 -15.18 -31.35 -25.00
CA ARG A 122 -15.65 -32.03 -23.78
C ARG A 122 -16.10 -31.06 -22.71
N LEU A 123 -15.47 -29.89 -22.65
CA LEU A 123 -15.74 -28.85 -21.68
C LEU A 123 -15.63 -27.49 -22.35
N ASN A 124 -16.55 -26.59 -22.03
CA ASN A 124 -16.42 -25.17 -22.28
C ASN A 124 -17.07 -24.40 -21.13
N THR A 125 -16.36 -23.43 -20.56
CA THR A 125 -16.81 -22.63 -19.41
C THR A 125 -16.69 -21.13 -19.69
N PRO A 126 -17.46 -20.58 -20.66
CA PRO A 126 -17.39 -19.16 -21.00
C PRO A 126 -18.01 -18.31 -19.89
N TYR A 127 -17.43 -17.14 -19.65
CA TYR A 127 -17.90 -16.24 -18.60
C TYR A 127 -17.64 -14.78 -18.93
N THR A 128 -18.39 -13.89 -18.30
CA THR A 128 -18.08 -12.47 -18.20
C THR A 128 -17.83 -12.10 -16.75
N SER A 129 -16.91 -11.18 -16.51
CA SER A 129 -16.66 -10.67 -15.16
C SER A 129 -16.47 -9.16 -15.17
N GLN A 130 -16.96 -8.48 -14.15
CA GLN A 130 -16.78 -7.04 -13.97
C GLN A 130 -16.28 -6.76 -12.57
N ILE A 131 -15.20 -5.99 -12.48
CA ILE A 131 -14.65 -5.48 -11.23
C ILE A 131 -14.79 -3.96 -11.23
N ASP A 132 -15.44 -3.40 -10.21
CA ASP A 132 -15.46 -1.95 -9.95
C ASP A 132 -14.81 -1.70 -8.59
N SER A 133 -13.87 -0.77 -8.52
CA SER A 133 -13.15 -0.39 -7.31
C SER A 133 -13.09 1.13 -7.18
N ARG A 134 -13.56 1.65 -6.04
CA ARG A 134 -13.60 3.08 -5.70
C ARG A 134 -12.75 3.38 -4.46
N PRO A 135 -11.40 3.42 -4.56
CA PRO A 135 -10.56 3.73 -3.42
C PRO A 135 -10.39 5.25 -3.21
N TYR A 136 -10.38 5.62 -1.94
CA TYR A 136 -10.02 6.93 -1.41
C TYR A 136 -8.85 6.77 -0.44
N LYS A 137 -7.84 7.64 -0.54
CA LYS A 137 -6.74 7.71 0.43
C LYS A 137 -6.38 9.17 0.65
N SER A 138 -6.22 9.56 1.90
CA SER A 138 -5.66 10.85 2.30
C SER A 138 -4.56 10.66 3.33
N THR A 139 -3.48 11.41 3.19
CA THR A 139 -2.41 11.53 4.18
C THR A 139 -2.27 13.00 4.56
N SER A 140 -2.17 13.32 5.85
CA SER A 140 -1.87 14.66 6.31
C SER A 140 -0.78 14.62 7.39
N SER A 141 0.14 15.57 7.35
CA SER A 141 1.29 15.67 8.23
C SER A 141 1.36 17.10 8.75
N LEU A 142 1.18 17.29 10.05
CA LEU A 142 1.45 18.56 10.73
C LEU A 142 2.82 18.45 11.39
N TYR A 143 3.67 19.46 11.24
CA TYR A 143 4.96 19.49 11.91
C TYR A 143 5.27 20.85 12.54
N TYR A 144 6.02 20.80 13.61
CA TYR A 144 6.67 21.93 14.26
C TYR A 144 8.15 21.61 14.44
N ASN A 145 9.01 22.52 14.00
CA ASN A 145 10.45 22.47 14.25
C ASN A 145 10.86 23.77 14.92
N GLY A 146 11.54 23.68 16.06
CA GLY A 146 11.90 24.83 16.89
C GLY A 146 13.16 24.60 17.73
N LYS A 147 13.52 25.60 18.53
CA LYS A 147 14.53 25.45 19.58
C LYS A 147 14.06 26.01 20.92
N ILE A 148 14.47 25.35 22.00
CA ILE A 148 14.38 25.83 23.37
C ILE A 148 15.80 25.83 23.93
N GLY A 149 16.40 27.02 24.09
CA GLY A 149 17.82 27.15 24.39
C GLY A 149 18.67 26.53 23.27
N THR A 150 19.53 25.57 23.62
CA THR A 150 20.34 24.81 22.65
C THR A 150 19.65 23.55 22.14
N THR A 151 18.52 23.15 22.75
CA THR A 151 17.78 21.95 22.39
C THR A 151 16.90 22.20 21.18
N SER A 152 17.06 21.39 20.15
CA SER A 152 16.12 21.36 19.01
C SER A 152 14.90 20.52 19.36
N VAL A 153 13.72 21.00 18.98
CA VAL A 153 12.42 20.37 19.24
C VAL A 153 11.75 20.11 17.91
N ASN A 154 11.36 18.87 17.65
CA ASN A 154 10.58 18.48 16.49
C ASN A 154 9.33 17.73 16.95
N VAL A 155 8.18 18.15 16.46
CA VAL A 155 6.88 17.52 16.72
C VAL A 155 6.24 17.21 15.38
N THR A 156 5.74 16.00 15.20
CA THR A 156 5.00 15.61 13.99
C THR A 156 3.71 14.90 14.37
N ASP A 157 2.62 15.23 13.70
CA ASP A 157 1.35 14.53 13.79
C ASP A 157 0.94 14.06 12.38
N GLU A 158 0.90 12.74 12.20
CA GLU A 158 0.67 12.08 10.93
C GLU A 158 -0.71 11.43 10.95
N ILE A 159 -1.56 11.74 9.96
CA ILE A 159 -2.91 11.21 9.81
C ILE A 159 -3.01 10.51 8.47
N LEU A 160 -3.42 9.25 8.48
CA LEU A 160 -3.77 8.48 7.28
C LEU A 160 -5.24 8.10 7.37
N LEU A 161 -6.00 8.41 6.34
CA LEU A 161 -7.38 7.97 6.16
C LEU A 161 -7.50 7.24 4.84
N GLY A 162 -8.30 6.20 4.81
CA GLY A 162 -8.66 5.59 3.54
C GLY A 162 -9.90 4.73 3.62
N SER A 163 -10.49 4.56 2.45
CA SER A 163 -11.61 3.67 2.25
C SER A 163 -11.57 3.11 0.84
N ALA A 164 -12.19 1.96 0.65
CA ALA A 164 -12.41 1.41 -0.67
C ALA A 164 -13.70 0.62 -0.69
N THR A 165 -14.45 0.75 -1.77
CA THR A 165 -15.52 -0.19 -2.12
C THR A 165 -15.06 -0.95 -3.35
N LYS A 166 -15.19 -2.27 -3.31
CA LYS A 166 -14.87 -3.15 -4.44
C LYS A 166 -16.06 -4.05 -4.71
N SER A 167 -16.52 -4.13 -5.94
CA SER A 167 -17.49 -5.13 -6.35
C SER A 167 -16.91 -6.00 -7.46
N SER A 168 -17.14 -7.30 -7.37
CA SER A 168 -16.94 -8.23 -8.47
C SER A 168 -18.29 -8.82 -8.84
N VAL A 169 -18.56 -8.93 -10.13
CA VAL A 169 -19.68 -9.71 -10.68
C VAL A 169 -19.09 -10.71 -11.65
N TYR A 170 -19.47 -11.97 -11.53
CA TYR A 170 -19.12 -13.06 -12.43
C TYR A 170 -20.42 -13.68 -12.94
N ASP A 171 -20.55 -13.83 -14.25
CA ASP A 171 -21.71 -14.43 -14.90
C ASP A 171 -21.22 -15.51 -15.88
N GLU A 172 -21.77 -16.72 -15.78
CA GLU A 172 -21.51 -17.76 -16.76
C GLU A 172 -22.34 -17.52 -18.02
N VAL A 173 -21.69 -17.52 -19.19
CA VAL A 173 -22.37 -17.21 -20.44
C VAL A 173 -23.29 -18.37 -20.82
N GLY A 174 -24.55 -18.05 -21.13
CA GLY A 174 -25.55 -19.02 -21.57
C GLY A 174 -26.26 -19.75 -20.42
N THR A 175 -26.02 -19.37 -19.16
CA THR A 175 -26.73 -19.90 -18.00
C THR A 175 -27.34 -18.76 -17.16
N SER A 176 -28.03 -19.10 -16.07
CA SER A 176 -28.46 -18.13 -15.04
C SER A 176 -27.49 -18.08 -13.85
N ALA A 177 -26.32 -18.70 -13.96
CA ALA A 177 -25.34 -18.76 -12.88
C ALA A 177 -24.59 -17.43 -12.75
N SER A 178 -24.67 -16.82 -11.58
CA SER A 178 -24.05 -15.52 -11.28
C SER A 178 -23.55 -15.48 -9.84
N VAL A 179 -22.39 -14.84 -9.64
CA VAL A 179 -21.87 -14.53 -8.31
C VAL A 179 -21.45 -13.07 -8.23
N LYS A 180 -21.92 -12.40 -7.18
CA LYS A 180 -21.53 -11.04 -6.85
C LYS A 180 -20.86 -10.98 -5.49
N THR A 181 -19.68 -10.36 -5.42
CA THR A 181 -19.03 -10.00 -4.16
C THR A 181 -18.99 -8.49 -4.01
N LEU A 182 -19.23 -8.01 -2.79
CA LEU A 182 -19.10 -6.60 -2.43
C LEU A 182 -18.21 -6.50 -1.19
N GLY A 183 -17.02 -5.96 -1.38
CA GLY A 183 -16.06 -5.64 -0.34
C GLY A 183 -16.12 -4.16 0.04
N THR A 184 -16.10 -3.85 1.33
CA THR A 184 -15.81 -2.49 1.80
C THR A 184 -14.65 -2.52 2.78
N GLN A 185 -13.75 -1.55 2.66
CA GLN A 185 -12.63 -1.36 3.56
C GLN A 185 -12.62 0.09 4.05
N ARG A 186 -12.33 0.29 5.34
CA ARG A 186 -12.09 1.60 5.94
C ARG A 186 -10.91 1.47 6.91
N TYR A 187 -9.92 2.34 6.78
CA TYR A 187 -8.80 2.39 7.69
C TYR A 187 -8.43 3.82 8.05
N ALA A 188 -7.92 3.97 9.27
CA ALA A 188 -7.43 5.23 9.79
C ALA A 188 -6.20 4.97 10.65
N MET A 189 -5.25 5.92 10.64
CA MET A 189 -4.11 5.95 11.53
C MET A 189 -3.85 7.40 11.94
N ASN A 190 -3.49 7.60 13.20
CA ASN A 190 -2.91 8.83 13.69
C ASN A 190 -1.62 8.50 14.46
N SER A 191 -0.52 9.20 14.20
CA SER A 191 0.76 9.05 14.88
C SER A 191 1.30 10.40 15.30
N LEU A 192 1.45 10.60 16.61
CA LEU A 192 2.05 11.79 17.20
C LEU A 192 3.45 11.44 17.71
N MET A 193 4.47 12.12 17.20
CA MET A 193 5.87 11.97 17.62
C MET A 193 6.43 13.27 18.17
N LEU A 194 7.13 13.15 19.31
CA LEU A 194 7.92 14.20 19.94
C LEU A 194 9.39 13.79 19.91
N SER A 195 10.26 14.65 19.37
CA SER A 195 11.69 14.40 19.25
C SER A 195 12.49 15.62 19.69
N PHE A 196 13.50 15.38 20.52
CA PHE A 196 14.39 16.39 21.05
C PHE A 196 15.83 16.04 20.71
N GLN A 197 16.63 17.07 20.44
CA GLN A 197 18.08 16.92 20.28
C GLN A 197 18.83 17.97 21.08
N THR A 198 19.61 17.52 22.07
CA THR A 198 20.34 18.39 23.00
C THR A 198 21.85 18.19 22.84
N PRO A 199 22.62 19.24 22.51
CA PRO A 199 24.07 19.15 22.50
C PRO A 199 24.63 19.21 23.93
N ILE A 200 25.50 18.26 24.28
CA ILE A 200 26.20 18.19 25.57
C ILE A 200 27.68 17.86 25.33
N LYS A 201 28.57 18.83 25.63
CA LYS A 201 30.04 18.67 25.66
C LYS A 201 30.62 17.81 24.50
N GLY A 202 30.39 18.26 23.25
CA GLY A 202 30.93 17.59 22.05
C GLY A 202 30.10 16.42 21.52
N VAL A 203 29.01 16.08 22.20
CA VAL A 203 28.06 15.03 21.82
C VAL A 203 26.67 15.63 21.60
N LYS A 204 25.84 15.03 20.76
CA LYS A 204 24.42 15.34 20.60
C LYS A 204 23.60 14.15 21.08
N LEU A 205 22.74 14.37 22.06
CA LEU A 205 21.78 13.39 22.54
C LEU A 205 20.44 13.61 21.84
N GLY A 206 19.91 12.57 21.20
CA GLY A 206 18.55 12.51 20.67
C GLY A 206 17.65 11.70 21.60
N TYR A 207 16.42 12.13 21.83
CA TYR A 207 15.44 11.37 22.59
C TYR A 207 14.02 11.76 22.23
N GLY A 208 13.07 10.87 22.44
CA GLY A 208 11.69 11.14 22.12
C GLY A 208 10.75 9.98 22.34
N ALA A 209 9.49 10.20 21.99
CA ALA A 209 8.42 9.24 22.08
C ALA A 209 7.43 9.41 20.94
N GLU A 210 6.73 8.33 20.61
CA GLU A 210 5.66 8.34 19.61
C GLU A 210 4.50 7.47 20.08
N VAL A 211 3.29 7.97 19.86
CA VAL A 211 2.03 7.25 20.08
C VAL A 211 1.32 7.15 18.75
N THR A 212 0.98 5.91 18.36
CA THR A 212 0.27 5.63 17.12
C THR A 212 -0.99 4.84 17.42
N MET A 213 -2.12 5.29 16.89
CA MET A 213 -3.39 4.57 16.92
C MET A 213 -3.78 4.22 15.50
N SER A 214 -4.17 2.97 15.28
CA SER A 214 -4.65 2.54 13.98
C SER A 214 -5.86 1.64 14.05
N PHE A 215 -6.70 1.76 13.03
CA PHE A 215 -7.95 1.03 12.87
C PHE A 215 -8.08 0.56 11.43
N ASN A 216 -8.54 -0.67 11.24
CA ASN A 216 -8.91 -1.21 9.93
C ASN A 216 -10.20 -2.03 10.08
N ARG A 217 -11.17 -1.80 9.20
CA ARG A 217 -12.41 -2.56 9.13
C ARG A 217 -12.61 -3.00 7.69
N ASN A 218 -12.77 -4.30 7.50
CA ASN A 218 -13.13 -4.89 6.23
C ASN A 218 -14.45 -5.64 6.35
N GLU A 219 -15.29 -5.54 5.32
CA GLU A 219 -16.55 -6.26 5.19
C GLU A 219 -16.63 -6.89 3.81
N LEU A 220 -17.09 -8.12 3.75
CA LEU A 220 -17.33 -8.85 2.51
C LEU A 220 -18.76 -9.39 2.55
N GLN A 221 -19.52 -9.07 1.52
CA GLN A 221 -20.83 -9.61 1.24
C GLN A 221 -20.76 -10.44 -0.06
N LYS A 222 -21.60 -11.47 -0.13
CA LYS A 222 -21.72 -12.36 -1.29
C LYS A 222 -23.19 -12.53 -1.65
N THR A 223 -23.49 -12.59 -2.93
CA THR A 223 -24.77 -13.00 -3.48
C THR A 223 -24.52 -14.00 -4.60
N GLU A 224 -25.30 -15.08 -4.62
CA GLU A 224 -25.19 -16.14 -5.60
C GLU A 224 -26.55 -16.46 -6.20
N GLN A 225 -26.54 -16.84 -7.46
CA GLN A 225 -27.72 -17.30 -8.18
C GLN A 225 -27.30 -18.44 -9.10
N GLY A 226 -28.00 -19.58 -9.07
CA GLY A 226 -27.75 -20.69 -9.99
C GLY A 226 -26.39 -21.41 -9.81
N ILE A 227 -25.61 -21.04 -8.80
CA ILE A 227 -24.31 -21.62 -8.44
C ILE A 227 -24.09 -21.50 -6.92
N ALA A 228 -23.26 -22.38 -6.34
CA ALA A 228 -22.84 -22.29 -4.95
C ALA A 228 -21.31 -22.30 -4.88
N THR A 229 -20.73 -21.29 -4.23
CA THR A 229 -19.30 -21.16 -3.96
C THR A 229 -19.02 -21.26 -2.47
N ASP A 230 -17.82 -21.71 -2.12
CA ASP A 230 -17.36 -21.78 -0.72
C ASP A 230 -17.02 -20.41 -0.11
N VAL A 231 -17.22 -19.32 -0.86
CA VAL A 231 -16.97 -17.96 -0.36
C VAL A 231 -18.01 -17.60 0.70
N SER A 232 -17.57 -17.13 1.85
CA SER A 232 -18.45 -16.69 2.95
C SER A 232 -18.34 -15.19 3.18
N GLY A 233 -19.47 -14.57 3.52
CA GLY A 233 -19.47 -13.19 3.99
C GLY A 233 -18.69 -13.07 5.30
N SER A 234 -17.96 -11.97 5.49
CA SER A 234 -17.16 -11.77 6.69
C SER A 234 -17.05 -10.30 7.07
N THR A 235 -16.89 -10.04 8.36
CA THR A 235 -16.54 -8.71 8.88
C THR A 235 -15.31 -8.88 9.76
N VAL A 236 -14.24 -8.16 9.44
CA VAL A 236 -12.97 -8.19 10.17
C VAL A 236 -12.66 -6.78 10.66
N LYS A 237 -12.38 -6.63 11.96
CA LYS A 237 -11.91 -5.36 12.53
C LYS A 237 -10.57 -5.58 13.23
N ASN A 238 -9.64 -4.66 13.01
CA ASN A 238 -8.36 -4.59 13.68
C ASN A 238 -8.21 -3.20 14.33
N GLY A 239 -7.77 -3.18 15.58
CA GLY A 239 -7.38 -1.97 16.29
C GLY A 239 -6.02 -2.18 16.93
N GLN A 240 -5.08 -1.26 16.67
CA GLN A 240 -3.70 -1.39 17.10
C GLN A 240 -3.15 -0.04 17.61
N PRO A 241 -3.13 0.16 18.93
CA PRO A 241 -2.26 1.13 19.59
C PRO A 241 -0.79 0.68 19.63
N LEU A 242 0.09 1.64 19.43
CA LEU A 242 1.53 1.50 19.55
C LEU A 242 2.09 2.67 20.36
N LEU A 243 2.95 2.35 21.32
CA LEU A 243 3.73 3.30 22.08
C LEU A 243 5.20 3.01 21.82
N SER A 244 5.99 4.04 21.58
CA SER A 244 7.43 3.87 21.46
C SER A 244 8.19 5.01 22.12
N SER A 245 9.42 4.70 22.50
CA SER A 245 10.39 5.66 22.99
C SER A 245 11.74 5.35 22.38
N PHE A 246 12.55 6.39 22.20
CA PHE A 246 13.88 6.24 21.63
C PHE A 246 14.88 7.17 22.29
N PHE A 247 16.13 6.74 22.23
CA PHE A 247 17.29 7.47 22.68
C PHE A 247 18.44 7.20 21.72
N ASP A 248 19.19 8.25 21.37
CA ASP A 248 20.36 8.15 20.52
C ASP A 248 21.47 9.11 20.95
N VAL A 249 22.70 8.75 20.58
CA VAL A 249 23.91 9.50 20.87
C VAL A 249 24.69 9.64 19.58
N ARG A 250 25.13 10.87 19.29
CA ARG A 250 25.92 11.21 18.11
C ARG A 250 27.12 12.02 18.51
N ALA A 251 28.29 11.67 18.00
CA ALA A 251 29.46 12.53 18.11
C ALA A 251 30.28 12.48 16.82
N GLN A 252 31.08 13.52 16.62
CA GLN A 252 31.98 13.64 15.49
C GLN A 252 33.32 14.18 15.97
N TRP A 253 34.40 13.53 15.56
CA TRP A 253 35.77 13.91 15.89
C TRP A 253 36.73 13.50 14.77
N LEU A 254 37.55 14.44 14.29
CA LEU A 254 38.61 14.22 13.28
C LEU A 254 38.16 13.39 12.06
N GLY A 255 37.04 13.78 11.44
CA GLY A 255 36.49 13.09 10.26
C GLY A 255 35.73 11.81 10.57
N LEU A 256 35.79 11.28 11.81
CA LEU A 256 34.98 10.15 12.25
C LEU A 256 33.68 10.62 12.92
N ALA A 257 32.54 10.18 12.42
CA ALA A 257 31.23 10.37 13.00
C ALA A 257 30.67 9.01 13.43
N TRP A 258 30.13 8.94 14.64
CA TRP A 258 29.45 7.74 15.12
C TRP A 258 28.08 8.08 15.68
N TYR A 259 27.18 7.11 15.56
CA TYR A 259 25.81 7.13 16.00
C TYR A 259 25.50 5.79 16.67
N ALA A 260 24.88 5.84 17.84
CA ALA A 260 24.30 4.68 18.49
C ALA A 260 22.94 5.07 19.05
N GLY A 261 21.91 4.29 18.76
CA GLY A 261 20.55 4.56 19.18
C GLY A 261 19.76 3.29 19.43
N LEU A 262 18.78 3.41 20.31
CA LEU A 262 17.90 2.34 20.72
C LEU A 262 16.46 2.86 20.73
N ARG A 263 15.57 2.10 20.11
CA ARG A 263 14.12 2.35 20.15
C ARG A 263 13.41 1.14 20.73
N TYR A 264 12.51 1.41 21.67
CA TYR A 264 11.63 0.43 22.27
C TYR A 264 10.20 0.68 21.80
N GLU A 265 9.51 -0.38 21.39
CA GLU A 265 8.11 -0.32 20.97
C GLU A 265 7.27 -1.32 21.78
N TYR A 266 6.11 -0.87 22.24
CA TYR A 266 5.03 -1.70 22.78
C TYR A 266 3.81 -1.58 21.87
N GLU A 267 3.32 -2.72 21.40
CA GLU A 267 2.19 -2.81 20.49
C GLU A 267 1.14 -3.76 21.06
N SER A 268 -0.07 -3.24 21.25
CA SER A 268 -1.24 -4.06 21.58
C SER A 268 -2.16 -4.05 20.37
N SER A 269 -2.55 -5.22 19.87
CA SER A 269 -3.42 -5.33 18.70
C SER A 269 -4.57 -6.27 19.00
N SER A 270 -5.78 -5.87 18.62
CA SER A 270 -6.99 -6.67 18.75
C SER A 270 -7.56 -6.98 17.37
N TYR A 271 -7.97 -8.23 17.15
CA TYR A 271 -8.55 -8.68 15.90
C TYR A 271 -9.90 -9.33 16.19
N THR A 272 -10.96 -8.87 15.55
CA THR A 272 -12.29 -9.48 15.66
C THR A 272 -12.77 -9.92 14.28
N GLN A 273 -13.33 -11.13 14.19
CA GLN A 273 -13.95 -11.66 12.99
C GLN A 273 -15.38 -12.10 13.33
N GLY A 274 -16.37 -11.59 12.60
CA GLY A 274 -17.78 -11.90 12.87
C GLY A 274 -18.25 -11.53 14.29
N GLY A 275 -17.59 -10.55 14.93
CA GLY A 275 -17.88 -10.14 16.31
C GLY A 275 -17.13 -10.94 17.39
N VAL A 276 -16.42 -12.02 17.03
CA VAL A 276 -15.64 -12.84 17.96
C VAL A 276 -14.19 -12.36 17.99
N LEU A 277 -13.62 -12.17 19.18
CA LEU A 277 -12.20 -11.84 19.36
C LEU A 277 -11.35 -13.06 18.98
N MET A 278 -10.44 -12.87 18.04
CA MET A 278 -9.53 -13.92 17.59
C MET A 278 -8.28 -13.91 18.48
N ALA A 279 -8.00 -15.04 19.14
CA ALA A 279 -6.77 -15.24 19.89
C ALA A 279 -5.61 -15.40 18.91
N ARG A 280 -4.91 -14.30 18.61
CA ARG A 280 -3.67 -14.35 17.82
C ARG A 280 -2.48 -14.42 18.76
N GLN A 281 -1.65 -15.45 18.61
CA GLN A 281 -0.34 -15.50 19.26
C GLN A 281 0.62 -14.54 18.54
N LYS A 282 0.79 -13.33 19.08
CA LYS A 282 2.01 -12.55 18.81
C LYS A 282 3.13 -13.11 19.71
N PRO A 283 4.35 -13.33 19.19
CA PRO A 283 5.46 -13.84 20.01
C PRO A 283 5.79 -12.92 21.19
N SER A 284 5.67 -11.60 20.99
CA SER A 284 5.86 -10.58 22.02
C SER A 284 5.15 -9.28 21.59
N PRO A 285 4.52 -8.55 22.52
CA PRO A 285 4.04 -7.19 22.25
C PRO A 285 5.18 -6.15 22.29
N HIS A 286 6.38 -6.56 22.69
CA HIS A 286 7.56 -5.71 22.81
C HIS A 286 8.55 -5.95 21.68
N PHE A 287 9.08 -4.86 21.12
CA PHE A 287 10.15 -4.89 20.13
C PHE A 287 11.26 -3.90 20.49
N LEU A 288 12.51 -4.32 20.28
CA LEU A 288 13.70 -3.50 20.52
C LEU A 288 14.47 -3.34 19.22
N SER A 289 14.67 -2.09 18.80
CA SER A 289 15.29 -1.69 17.54
C SER A 289 16.61 -0.96 17.82
N PRO A 290 17.74 -1.69 17.89
CA PRO A 290 19.07 -1.07 17.93
C PRO A 290 19.45 -0.51 16.55
N SER A 291 20.22 0.58 16.59
CA SER A 291 20.76 1.23 15.41
C SER A 291 22.16 1.77 15.70
N ILE A 292 23.14 1.40 14.88
CA ILE A 292 24.54 1.80 15.02
C ILE A 292 25.03 2.27 13.66
N SER A 293 25.79 3.36 13.62
CA SER A 293 26.47 3.77 12.40
C SER A 293 27.83 4.39 12.73
N LEU A 294 28.81 4.06 11.91
CA LEU A 294 30.15 4.63 11.92
C LEU A 294 30.42 5.17 10.53
N SER A 295 30.82 6.43 10.42
CA SER A 295 31.15 7.06 9.15
C SER A 295 32.48 7.80 9.27
N TYR A 296 33.40 7.53 8.38
CA TYR A 296 34.64 8.27 8.24
C TYR A 296 34.60 9.12 6.96
N SER A 297 35.01 10.38 7.05
CA SER A 297 35.15 11.29 5.92
C SER A 297 36.46 12.06 6.05
N GLY A 298 37.47 11.60 5.32
CA GLY A 298 38.72 12.32 5.05
C GLY A 298 38.70 13.02 3.70
N GLU A 299 39.87 13.47 3.23
CA GLU A 299 40.03 14.12 1.91
C GLU A 299 39.78 13.14 0.75
N ASP A 300 40.40 11.96 0.80
CA ASP A 300 40.36 10.97 -0.28
C ASP A 300 39.45 9.77 -0.02
N LEU A 301 39.03 9.57 1.25
CA LEU A 301 38.26 8.40 1.66
C LEU A 301 36.99 8.81 2.40
N ARG A 302 35.86 8.29 1.93
CA ARG A 302 34.59 8.28 2.67
C ARG A 302 34.12 6.83 2.81
N ALA A 303 33.89 6.40 4.04
CA ALA A 303 33.44 5.06 4.35
C ALA A 303 32.34 5.11 5.41
N THR A 304 31.29 4.31 5.23
CA THR A 304 30.20 4.20 6.20
C THR A 304 29.89 2.73 6.43
N LEU A 305 29.74 2.38 7.70
CA LEU A 305 29.22 1.11 8.18
C LEU A 305 27.99 1.40 9.02
N SER A 306 26.89 0.67 8.82
CA SER A 306 25.68 0.86 9.59
C SER A 306 24.99 -0.45 9.86
N TYR A 307 24.39 -0.59 11.04
CA TYR A 307 23.53 -1.71 11.36
C TYR A 307 22.22 -1.17 11.92
N ARG A 308 21.11 -1.73 11.45
CA ARG A 308 19.78 -1.43 11.99
C ARG A 308 18.93 -2.67 11.96
N LYS A 309 18.30 -2.95 13.10
CA LYS A 309 17.22 -3.93 13.21
C LYS A 309 15.88 -3.20 13.25
N SER A 310 14.95 -3.59 12.37
CA SER A 310 13.64 -2.91 12.23
C SER A 310 12.50 -3.91 12.07
N LEU A 311 11.28 -3.43 12.32
CA LEU A 311 10.05 -4.21 12.17
C LEU A 311 9.24 -3.65 11.00
N ASN A 312 9.01 -4.48 9.97
CA ASN A 312 8.19 -4.15 8.82
C ASN A 312 6.73 -4.57 9.08
N ARG A 313 5.79 -3.65 8.91
CA ARG A 313 4.35 -3.91 9.13
C ARG A 313 3.63 -3.99 7.77
N PRO A 314 2.75 -4.99 7.54
CA PRO A 314 2.04 -5.12 6.28
C PRO A 314 1.21 -3.88 5.95
N ALA A 315 1.19 -3.49 4.67
CA ALA A 315 0.34 -2.41 4.20
C ALA A 315 -1.15 -2.75 4.34
N TYR A 316 -2.01 -1.76 4.65
CA TYR A 316 -3.46 -1.97 4.76
C TYR A 316 -4.10 -2.57 3.49
N SER A 317 -3.54 -2.30 2.32
CA SER A 317 -3.97 -2.90 1.05
C SER A 317 -3.79 -4.43 1.03
N SER A 318 -2.76 -4.93 1.72
CA SER A 318 -2.47 -6.36 1.84
C SER A 318 -3.31 -7.02 2.93
N LEU A 319 -3.86 -6.24 3.88
CA LEU A 319 -4.75 -6.69 4.95
C LEU A 319 -6.24 -6.66 4.58
N ASN A 320 -6.54 -6.50 3.29
CA ASN A 320 -7.89 -6.53 2.74
C ASN A 320 -8.37 -7.98 2.60
N ASN A 321 -9.63 -8.27 2.96
CA ASN A 321 -10.23 -9.62 2.87
C ASN A 321 -11.07 -9.82 1.60
N PHE A 322 -11.02 -8.87 0.65
CA PHE A 322 -11.75 -8.97 -0.61
C PHE A 322 -11.40 -10.26 -1.34
N THR A 323 -12.45 -10.97 -1.78
CA THR A 323 -12.34 -12.18 -2.58
C THR A 323 -12.79 -11.88 -4.00
N LEU A 324 -11.84 -11.98 -4.94
CA LEU A 324 -12.10 -12.03 -6.37
C LEU A 324 -12.42 -13.47 -6.76
N ILE A 325 -13.47 -13.65 -7.53
CA ILE A 325 -13.86 -14.95 -8.08
C ILE A 325 -13.39 -14.98 -9.52
N GLU A 326 -12.45 -15.86 -9.83
CA GLU A 326 -11.98 -16.06 -11.21
C GLU A 326 -12.88 -17.05 -11.95
N ASN A 327 -13.27 -18.12 -11.26
CA ASN A 327 -14.26 -19.10 -11.70
C ASN A 327 -14.85 -19.84 -10.48
N GLN A 328 -15.73 -20.80 -10.73
CA GLN A 328 -16.41 -21.61 -9.71
C GLN A 328 -15.51 -22.44 -8.78
N TYR A 329 -14.22 -22.61 -9.10
CA TYR A 329 -13.25 -23.40 -8.32
C TYR A 329 -12.06 -22.57 -7.83
N VAL A 330 -11.84 -21.38 -8.41
CA VAL A 330 -10.66 -20.57 -8.17
C VAL A 330 -11.06 -19.18 -7.68
N TYR A 331 -10.59 -18.88 -6.46
CA TYR A 331 -10.83 -17.62 -5.77
C TYR A 331 -9.50 -17.01 -5.33
N GLN A 332 -9.32 -15.71 -5.57
CA GLN A 332 -8.20 -14.96 -5.02
C GLN A 332 -8.67 -14.11 -3.85
N GLN A 333 -8.08 -14.29 -2.67
CA GLN A 333 -8.41 -13.52 -1.48
C GLN A 333 -7.15 -12.89 -0.86
N GLY A 334 -7.24 -11.63 -0.47
CA GLY A 334 -6.19 -11.00 0.35
C GLY A 334 -6.17 -11.56 1.78
N ASN A 335 -5.05 -11.41 2.48
CA ASN A 335 -4.89 -11.98 3.81
C ASN A 335 -4.97 -10.90 4.90
N PRO A 336 -6.13 -10.72 5.57
CA PRO A 336 -6.25 -9.78 6.69
C PRO A 336 -5.42 -10.18 7.91
N PHE A 337 -4.80 -11.36 7.88
CA PHE A 337 -4.02 -11.94 8.96
C PHE A 337 -2.50 -11.91 8.77
N LEU A 338 -1.96 -11.11 7.84
CA LEU A 338 -0.50 -10.96 7.72
C LEU A 338 0.14 -10.47 9.05
N LEU A 339 1.35 -10.95 9.31
CA LEU A 339 2.14 -10.64 10.49
C LEU A 339 3.27 -9.65 10.17
N ASN A 340 3.81 -9.03 11.22
CA ASN A 340 4.99 -8.18 11.09
C ASN A 340 6.22 -9.03 10.74
N GLU A 341 7.09 -8.50 9.90
CA GLU A 341 8.34 -9.13 9.47
C GLU A 341 9.53 -8.40 10.13
N THR A 342 10.51 -9.13 10.63
CA THR A 342 11.74 -8.51 11.15
C THR A 342 12.75 -8.38 10.01
N ASN A 343 13.34 -7.20 9.86
CA ASN A 343 14.36 -6.93 8.86
C ASN A 343 15.65 -6.44 9.53
N ASP A 344 16.76 -7.09 9.20
CA ASP A 344 18.11 -6.72 9.63
C ASP A 344 18.87 -6.18 8.41
N ALA A 345 19.31 -4.93 8.49
CA ALA A 345 20.10 -4.27 7.44
C ALA A 345 21.52 -4.01 7.94
N LEU A 346 22.50 -4.38 7.11
CA LEU A 346 23.95 -4.21 7.30
C LEU A 346 24.54 -3.26 6.25
#